data_AF-A0A7D5CVD8-F1
#
_entry.id   AF-A0A7D5CVD8-F1
#
_cell.length_a   1.000
_cell.length_b   1.000
_cell.length_c   1.000
_cell.angle_alpha   90.00
_cell.angle_beta   90.00
_cell.angle_gamma   90.00
#
_symmetry.space_group_name_H-M   'P 1'
#
loop_
_entity.id
_entity.type
_entity.pdbx_description
1 polymer ?
#
loop_
_entity_poly.entity_id
_entity_poly.type
_entity_poly.pdbx_seq_one_letter_code
_entity_poly.pdbx_strand_id
1 'polypeptide(L)' 'MVANVHWVLVDPAYHGQHIGSHLVELVKAKYRDYFLLEVMPEESKNAPFYQKHGFHLMDDGRAMQIVNRG' A
#
# COMPACT_ATOMS: atom_id res chain seq x y z
N MET A 1 3.77 16.47 -2.74
CA MET A 1 3.38 16.10 -1.36
C MET A 1 3.52 14.59 -1.18
N VAL A 2 3.75 14.13 0.06
CA VAL A 2 3.92 12.71 0.42
C VAL A 2 2.77 12.27 1.33
N ALA A 3 2.24 11.06 1.11
CA ALA A 3 1.29 10.41 2.00
C ALA A 3 1.88 9.08 2.48
N ASN A 4 1.77 8.79 3.79
CA ASN A 4 2.18 7.52 4.38
C ASN A 4 0.95 6.77 4.92
N VAL A 5 0.91 5.46 4.64
CA VAL A 5 -0.11 4.53 5.11
C VAL A 5 0.53 3.62 6.14
N HIS A 6 0.19 3.82 7.41
CA HIS A 6 0.73 3.00 8.49
C HIS A 6 0.03 1.64 8.61
N TRP A 7 -1.31 1.61 8.55
CA TRP A 7 -2.08 0.38 8.78
C TRP A 7 -3.21 0.21 7.79
N VAL A 8 -3.25 -0.97 7.16
CA VAL A 8 -4.42 -1.49 6.45
C VAL A 8 -4.81 -2.79 7.15
N LEU A 9 -5.83 -2.71 8.00
CA LEU A 9 -6.28 -3.84 8.81
C LEU A 9 -7.61 -4.36 8.27
N VAL A 10 -7.70 -5.67 8.14
CA VAL A 10 -8.94 -6.38 7.85
C VAL A 10 -9.08 -7.47 8.89
N ASP A 11 -10.25 -7.54 9.50
CA ASP A 11 -10.59 -8.60 10.44
C ASP A 11 -10.38 -9.97 9.78
N PRO A 12 -9.66 -10.91 10.43
CA PRO A 12 -9.39 -12.25 9.89
C PRO A 12 -10.61 -13.01 9.39
N ALA A 13 -11.78 -12.81 10.01
CA ALA A 13 -13.03 -13.46 9.60
C ALA A 13 -13.49 -13.03 8.19
N TYR A 14 -12.97 -11.91 7.68
CA TYR A 14 -13.30 -11.35 6.37
C TYR A 14 -12.14 -11.42 5.36
N HIS A 15 -11.08 -12.17 5.67
CA HIS A 15 -10.00 -12.42 4.71
C HIS A 15 -10.52 -13.19 3.49
N GLY A 16 -9.88 -12.98 2.34
CA GLY A 16 -10.30 -13.58 1.06
C GLY A 16 -11.47 -12.87 0.37
N GLN A 17 -12.08 -11.84 0.98
CA GLN A 17 -13.21 -11.09 0.40
C GLN A 17 -12.79 -9.79 -0.32
N HIS A 18 -11.51 -9.66 -0.68
CA HIS A 18 -10.96 -8.49 -1.39
C HIS A 18 -11.08 -7.12 -0.68
N ILE A 19 -11.47 -7.09 0.60
CA ILE A 19 -11.63 -5.84 1.38
C ILE A 19 -10.30 -5.06 1.44
N GLY A 20 -9.19 -5.73 1.76
CA GLY A 20 -7.88 -5.09 1.85
C GLY A 20 -7.47 -4.46 0.51
N SER A 21 -7.69 -5.16 -0.59
CA SER A 21 -7.46 -4.65 -1.94
C SER A 21 -8.30 -3.41 -2.22
N HIS A 22 -9.59 -3.43 -1.85
CA HIS A 22 -10.47 -2.28 -2.04
C HIS A 22 -10.03 -1.06 -1.23
N LEU A 23 -9.63 -1.26 0.03
CA LEU A 23 -9.10 -0.18 0.88
C LEU A 23 -7.85 0.46 0.25
N VAL A 24 -6.92 -0.36 -0.26
CA VAL A 24 -5.72 0.15 -0.93
C VAL A 24 -6.06 0.97 -2.18
N GLU A 25 -7.00 0.52 -3.00
CA GLU A 25 -7.44 1.27 -4.18
C GLU A 25 -8.11 2.60 -3.82
N LEU A 26 -8.91 2.65 -2.75
CA LEU A 26 -9.49 3.90 -2.25
C LEU A 26 -8.41 4.90 -1.80
N VAL A 27 -7.38 4.41 -1.09
CA VAL A 27 -6.25 5.25 -0.67
C VAL A 27 -5.46 5.77 -1.88
N LYS A 28 -5.17 4.91 -2.85
CA LYS A 28 -4.50 5.31 -4.11
C LYS A 28 -5.32 6.36 -4.85
N ALA A 29 -6.63 6.18 -4.97
CA ALA A 29 -7.51 7.14 -5.63
C ALA A 29 -7.52 8.50 -4.90
N LYS A 30 -7.54 8.49 -3.56
CA LYS A 30 -7.53 9.71 -2.74
C LYS A 30 -6.24 10.51 -2.90
N TYR A 31 -5.09 9.84 -3.01
CA TYR A 31 -3.77 10.48 -3.07
C TYR A 31 -3.13 10.40 -4.47
N ARG A 32 -3.93 10.24 -5.52
CA ARG A 32 -3.46 10.10 -6.90
C ARG A 32 -2.61 11.29 -7.39
N ASP A 33 -2.89 12.48 -6.88
CA ASP A 33 -2.19 13.72 -7.27
C ASP A 33 -0.99 14.04 -6.34
N TYR A 34 -0.72 13.17 -5.37
CA TYR A 34 0.45 13.29 -4.51
C TYR A 34 1.65 12.71 -5.24
N PHE A 35 2.84 13.22 -4.93
CA PHE A 35 4.08 12.77 -5.56
C PHE A 35 4.43 11.34 -5.15
N LEU A 36 4.17 10.99 -3.89
CA LEU A 36 4.57 9.73 -3.28
C LEU A 36 3.49 9.21 -2.34
N LEU A 37 3.19 7.92 -2.47
CA LEU A 37 2.40 7.15 -1.52
C LEU A 37 3.26 6.01 -0.97
N GLU A 38 3.48 5.99 0.34
CA GLU A 38 4.35 5.04 1.03
C GLU A 38 3.54 4.13 1.98
N VAL A 39 3.97 2.88 2.13
CA VAL A 39 3.43 1.91 3.10
C VAL A 39 4.56 1.10 3.72
N MET A 40 4.42 0.76 5.00
CA MET A 40 5.34 -0.14 5.69
C MET A 40 4.66 -1.50 5.90
N PRO A 41 5.04 -2.55 5.15
CA PRO A 41 4.55 -3.89 5.43
C PRO A 41 5.22 -4.39 6.71
N GLU A 42 4.55 -4.27 7.87
CA GLU A 42 5.10 -4.67 9.18
C GLU A 42 5.72 -6.08 9.17
N GLU A 43 5.15 -6.99 8.35
CA GLU A 43 5.72 -8.29 8.06
C GLU A 43 6.05 -8.43 6.57
N SER A 44 7.22 -9.00 6.25
CA SER A 44 7.68 -9.23 4.87
C SER A 44 6.71 -10.06 4.03
N LYS A 45 5.92 -10.94 4.66
CA LYS A 45 4.87 -11.75 4.01
C LYS A 45 3.77 -10.90 3.34
N ASN A 46 3.62 -9.64 3.76
CA ASN A 46 2.62 -8.73 3.22
C ASN A 46 3.14 -7.97 1.99
N ALA A 47 4.45 -7.98 1.71
CA ALA A 47 5.01 -7.29 0.55
C ALA A 47 4.38 -7.75 -0.79
N PRO A 48 4.17 -9.05 -1.06
CA PRO A 48 3.50 -9.52 -2.28
C PRO A 48 2.07 -8.98 -2.45
N PHE A 49 1.37 -8.68 -1.36
CA PHE A 49 0.04 -8.06 -1.44
C PHE A 49 0.15 -6.64 -2.00
N TYR A 50 1.01 -5.80 -1.44
CA TYR A 50 1.20 -4.42 -1.92
C TYR A 50 1.82 -4.37 -3.33
N GLN A 51 2.72 -5.30 -3.67
CA GLN A 51 3.28 -5.40 -5.03
C GLN A 51 2.20 -5.59 -6.09
N LYS A 52 1.19 -6.43 -5.81
CA LYS A 52 0.03 -6.62 -6.71
C LYS A 52 -0.77 -5.33 -6.94
N HIS A 53 -0.68 -4.37 -6.02
CA HIS A 53 -1.34 -3.06 -6.10
C HIS A 53 -0.45 -1.95 -6.68
N GLY A 54 0.75 -2.29 -7.17
CA GLY A 54 1.67 -1.37 -7.82
C GLY A 54 2.71 -0.73 -6.90
N PHE A 55 2.78 -1.15 -5.64
CA PHE A 55 3.85 -0.69 -4.76
C PHE A 55 5.17 -1.42 -5.07
N HIS A 56 6.27 -0.69 -4.96
CA HIS A 56 7.62 -1.23 -5.14
C HIS A 56 8.40 -1.12 -3.84
N LEU A 57 9.20 -2.14 -3.52
CA LEU A 57 10.09 -2.11 -2.37
C LEU A 57 11.15 -1.03 -2.57
N MET A 58 11.42 -0.25 -1.52
CA MET A 58 12.51 0.72 -1.52
C MET A 58 13.86 0.02 -1.35
N ASP A 59 14.95 0.69 -1.76
CA ASP A 59 16.31 0.13 -1.71
C ASP A 59 16.76 -0.22 -0.27
N ASP A 60 16.20 0.44 0.74
CA ASP A 60 16.45 0.13 2.16
C ASP A 60 15.69 -1.11 2.66
N GLY A 61 14.77 -1.65 1.86
CA GLY A 61 14.01 -2.86 2.13
C GLY A 61 12.93 -2.73 3.23
N ARG A 62 12.72 -1.54 3.80
CA ARG A 62 11.83 -1.36 4.96
C ARG A 62 10.43 -0.90 4.58
N ALA A 63 10.34 -0.12 3.51
CA ALA A 63 9.09 0.47 3.05
C ALA A 63 8.83 0.14 1.58
N MET A 64 7.59 0.34 1.18
CA MET A 64 7.15 0.20 -0.20
C MET A 64 6.46 1.47 -0.65
N GLN A 65 6.60 1.82 -1.93
CA GLN A 65 6.11 3.10 -2.43
C GLN A 65 5.51 3.02 -3.84
N ILE A 66 4.64 3.99 -4.12
CA ILE A 66 4.20 4.38 -5.47
C ILE A 66 4.69 5.81 -5.71
N VAL A 67 5.46 6.01 -6.78
CA VAL A 67 5.92 7.33 -7.22
C VAL A 67 5.05 7.77 -8.40
N ASN A 68 4.25 8.81 -8.21
CA ASN A 68 3.44 9.39 -9.28
C ASN A 68 4.31 10.39 -10.03
N ARG A 69 4.81 9.97 -11.19
CA ARG A 69 5.46 10.85 -12.17
C ARG A 69 4.31 11.46 -12.99
N GLY A 70 3.99 12.73 -12.72
CA GLY A 70 2.92 13.45 -13.40
C GLY A 70 3.02 13.45 -14.92
#